data_AF-A0AAU8A599-F1
#
_entry.id   AF-A0AAU8A599-F1
#
_cell.length_a   1.000
_cell.length_b   1.000
_cell.length_c   1.000
_cell.angle_alpha   90.00
_cell.angle_beta   90.00
_cell.angle_gamma   90.00
#
_symmetry.space_group_name_H-M   'P 1'
#
loop_
_entity.id
_entity.type
_entity.pdbx_description
1 polymer ?
#
loop_
_entity_poly.entity_id
_entity_poly.type
_entity_poly.pdbx_seq_one_letter_code
_entity_poly.pdbx_strand_id
1 'polypeptide(L)'
;MNLNHSKLKRAFTLVELLVVIAIIGILAAVGVPMYQGYQANARVQAATANFANAKKFIAAEITKCNSGTDLAAIAAANGCTAVTRSCTTRPTAAEYQTYFISALGSSMKNPYSPASTTCPVTNTAPASTTTTLGNMGIVVNGNNLDVTANVGKSDGTASLSTASISTLE
;
A
#
# COMPACT_ATOMS: atom_id res chain seq x y z
N MET A 1 -26.55 9.33 -64.29
CA MET A 1 -25.80 8.06 -64.26
C MET A 1 -25.26 7.88 -62.85
N ASN A 2 -25.82 6.94 -62.08
CA ASN A 2 -25.41 6.69 -60.69
C ASN A 2 -24.50 5.46 -60.68
N LEU A 3 -23.22 5.62 -60.29
CA LEU A 3 -22.29 4.50 -60.10
C LEU A 3 -22.48 3.91 -58.70
N ASN A 4 -23.10 2.74 -58.60
CA ASN A 4 -23.10 1.95 -57.38
C ASN A 4 -21.68 1.41 -57.11
N HIS A 5 -21.00 1.99 -56.13
CA HIS A 5 -19.73 1.48 -55.61
C HIS A 5 -20.00 0.21 -54.78
N SER A 6 -19.80 -0.96 -55.38
CA SER A 6 -19.79 -2.25 -54.69
C SER A 6 -18.61 -2.28 -53.70
N LYS A 7 -18.85 -2.01 -52.42
CA LYS A 7 -17.82 -2.23 -51.38
C LYS A 7 -17.45 -3.71 -51.36
N LEU A 8 -16.24 -4.05 -51.81
CA LEU A 8 -15.64 -5.38 -51.64
C LEU A 8 -15.65 -5.73 -50.13
N LYS A 9 -16.60 -6.58 -49.71
CA LYS A 9 -16.60 -7.14 -48.36
C LYS A 9 -15.43 -8.12 -48.26
N ARG A 10 -14.33 -7.71 -47.64
CA ARG A 10 -13.23 -8.61 -47.26
C ARG A 10 -13.75 -9.53 -46.15
N ALA A 11 -14.04 -10.78 -46.48
CA ALA A 11 -14.36 -11.80 -45.50
C ALA A 11 -13.05 -12.31 -44.89
N PHE A 12 -12.95 -12.28 -43.57
CA PHE A 12 -11.83 -12.85 -42.82
C PHE A 12 -11.87 -14.37 -42.97
N THR A 13 -10.77 -15.00 -43.33
CA THR A 13 -10.74 -16.46 -43.50
C THR A 13 -10.69 -17.16 -42.14
N LEU A 14 -11.29 -18.35 -42.03
CA LEU A 14 -11.21 -19.16 -40.81
C LEU A 14 -9.76 -19.55 -40.47
N VAL A 15 -8.91 -19.72 -41.50
CA VAL A 15 -7.49 -20.04 -41.32
C VAL A 15 -6.73 -18.85 -40.71
N GLU A 16 -7.00 -17.63 -41.16
CA GLU A 16 -6.40 -16.43 -40.55
C GLU A 16 -6.77 -16.32 -39.07
N LEU A 17 -8.02 -16.62 -38.70
CA LEU A 17 -8.46 -16.59 -37.31
C LEU A 17 -7.79 -17.69 -36.46
N LEU A 18 -7.64 -18.90 -37.01
CA LEU A 18 -7.01 -20.02 -36.31
C LEU A 18 -5.53 -19.76 -36.00
N VAL A 19 -4.79 -19.16 -36.93
CA VAL A 19 -3.38 -18.81 -36.71
C VAL A 19 -3.25 -17.73 -35.63
N VAL A 20 -4.12 -16.72 -35.63
CA VAL A 20 -4.12 -15.66 -34.60
C VAL A 20 -4.38 -16.26 -33.21
N ILE A 21 -5.38 -17.14 -33.09
CA ILE A 21 -5.69 -17.81 -31.81
C ILE A 21 -4.52 -18.67 -31.34
N ALA A 22 -3.86 -19.40 -32.25
CA ALA A 22 -2.69 -20.22 -31.92
C ALA A 22 -1.54 -19.36 -31.35
N ILE A 23 -1.26 -18.20 -31.95
CA ILE A 23 -0.22 -17.28 -31.48
C ILE A 23 -0.60 -16.67 -30.12
N ILE A 24 -1.84 -16.20 -29.96
CA ILE A 24 -2.34 -15.65 -28.68
C ILE A 24 -2.25 -16.70 -27.57
N GLY A 25 -2.55 -17.97 -27.87
CA GLY A 25 -2.46 -19.08 -26.91
C GLY A 25 -1.04 -19.25 -26.35
N ILE A 26 -0.01 -19.22 -27.21
CA ILE A 26 1.39 -19.33 -26.77
C ILE A 26 1.79 -18.12 -25.93
N LEU A 27 1.45 -16.89 -26.38
CA LEU A 27 1.78 -15.66 -25.66
C LEU A 27 1.10 -15.60 -24.28
N ALA A 28 -0.15 -16.05 -24.18
CA ALA A 28 -0.87 -16.10 -22.93
C ALA A 28 -0.23 -17.09 -21.94
N ALA A 29 0.19 -18.27 -22.41
CA ALA A 29 0.79 -19.30 -21.57
C ALA A 29 2.07 -18.84 -20.86
N VAL A 30 2.93 -18.08 -21.55
CA VAL A 30 4.17 -17.54 -20.96
C VAL A 30 3.97 -16.19 -20.28
N GLY A 31 3.05 -15.36 -20.80
CA GLY A 31 2.86 -13.99 -20.33
C GLY A 31 2.17 -13.90 -18.96
N VAL A 32 1.20 -14.76 -18.69
CA VAL A 32 0.45 -14.76 -17.41
C VAL A 32 1.35 -15.02 -16.19
N PRO A 33 2.14 -16.12 -16.12
CA PRO A 33 2.98 -16.37 -14.93
C PRO A 33 4.06 -15.30 -14.74
N MET A 34 4.62 -14.77 -15.83
CA MET A 34 5.58 -13.67 -15.77
C MET A 34 4.95 -12.39 -15.19
N TYR A 35 3.76 -12.02 -15.64
CA TYR A 35 3.07 -10.83 -15.16
C TYR A 35 2.67 -10.96 -13.68
N GLN A 36 2.27 -12.15 -13.24
CA GLN A 36 1.99 -12.43 -11.82
C GLN A 36 3.23 -12.20 -10.94
N GLY A 37 4.41 -12.66 -11.37
CA GLY A 37 5.67 -12.40 -10.67
C GLY A 37 6.04 -10.92 -10.61
N TYR A 38 5.83 -10.18 -11.71
CA TYR A 38 6.04 -8.73 -11.73
C TYR A 38 5.13 -8.00 -10.75
N GLN A 39 3.84 -8.35 -10.73
CA GLN A 39 2.87 -7.79 -9.78
C GLN A 39 3.23 -8.12 -8.32
N ALA A 40 3.68 -9.35 -8.04
CA ALA A 40 4.15 -9.72 -6.70
C ALA A 40 5.32 -8.83 -6.23
N ASN A 41 6.33 -8.65 -7.09
CA ASN A 41 7.48 -7.78 -6.82
C ASN A 41 7.08 -6.31 -6.63
N ALA A 42 6.15 -5.81 -7.45
CA ALA A 42 5.66 -4.45 -7.34
C ALA A 42 4.97 -4.20 -5.99
N ARG A 43 4.19 -5.16 -5.48
CA ARG A 43 3.54 -5.07 -4.17
C ARG A 43 4.55 -5.05 -3.01
N VAL A 44 5.57 -5.91 -3.06
CA VAL A 44 6.66 -5.94 -2.06
C VAL A 44 7.40 -4.60 -2.03
N GLN A 45 7.74 -4.06 -3.19
CA GLN A 45 8.43 -2.76 -3.29
C GLN A 45 7.56 -1.62 -2.77
N ALA A 46 6.27 -1.59 -3.14
CA ALA A 46 5.33 -0.60 -2.65
C ALA A 46 5.16 -0.68 -1.12
N ALA A 47 5.04 -1.89 -0.56
CA ALA A 47 4.91 -2.07 0.89
C ALA A 47 6.19 -1.65 1.64
N THR A 48 7.36 -1.97 1.07
CA THR A 48 8.66 -1.54 1.59
C THR A 48 8.80 -0.02 1.55
N ALA A 49 8.37 0.61 0.46
CA ALA A 49 8.37 2.07 0.34
C ALA A 49 7.41 2.73 1.33
N ASN A 50 6.19 2.19 1.49
CA ASN A 50 5.23 2.65 2.51
C ASN A 50 5.84 2.59 3.92
N PHE A 51 6.52 1.49 4.27
CA PHE A 51 7.21 1.36 5.54
C PHE A 51 8.36 2.38 5.71
N ALA A 52 9.19 2.57 4.68
CA ALA A 52 10.26 3.55 4.72
C ALA A 52 9.73 4.99 4.88
N ASN A 53 8.66 5.33 4.18
CA ASN A 53 8.00 6.63 4.26
C ASN A 53 7.34 6.84 5.62
N ALA A 54 6.68 5.82 6.17
CA ALA A 54 6.05 5.87 7.49
C ALA A 54 7.05 6.24 8.58
N LYS A 55 8.21 5.56 8.62
CA LYS A 55 9.24 5.84 9.63
C LYS A 55 9.79 7.27 9.53
N LYS A 56 10.08 7.72 8.31
CA LYS A 56 10.57 9.08 8.06
C LYS A 56 9.54 10.13 8.46
N PHE A 57 8.27 9.91 8.09
CA PHE A 57 7.17 10.80 8.42
C PHE A 57 6.95 10.89 9.94
N ILE A 58 6.90 9.76 10.63
CA ILE A 58 6.73 9.72 12.09
C ILE A 58 7.85 10.50 12.79
N ALA A 59 9.12 10.23 12.43
CA ALA A 59 10.25 10.92 13.01
C ALA A 59 10.19 12.44 12.79
N ALA A 60 9.87 12.87 11.56
CA ALA A 60 9.78 14.30 11.22
C ALA A 60 8.65 15.02 11.98
N GLU A 61 7.46 14.42 12.06
CA GLU A 61 6.34 15.03 12.77
C GLU A 61 6.54 15.03 14.29
N ILE A 62 7.22 14.04 14.87
CA ILE A 62 7.62 14.08 16.29
C ILE A 62 8.56 15.26 16.54
N THR A 63 9.60 15.44 15.73
CA THR A 63 10.52 16.59 15.87
C THR A 63 9.80 17.92 15.76
N LYS A 64 8.87 18.04 14.80
CA LYS A 64 8.03 19.22 14.65
C LYS A 64 7.14 19.47 15.88
N CYS A 65 6.57 18.42 16.43
CA CYS A 65 5.74 18.49 17.64
C CYS A 65 6.55 18.91 18.87
N ASN A 66 7.78 18.39 19.02
CA ASN A 66 8.69 18.79 20.09
C ASN A 66 9.08 20.27 20.01
N SER A 67 9.04 20.85 18.81
CA SER A 67 9.21 22.29 18.58
C SER A 67 7.96 23.12 18.92
N GLY A 68 6.92 22.51 19.53
CA GLY A 68 5.68 23.17 19.94
C GLY A 68 4.70 23.45 18.80
N THR A 69 4.97 22.94 17.58
CA THR A 69 4.09 23.13 16.44
C THR A 69 3.08 22.00 16.35
N ASP A 70 1.80 22.33 16.40
CA ASP A 70 0.71 21.36 16.26
C ASP A 70 0.79 20.55 14.97
N LEU A 71 0.37 19.28 15.06
CA LEU A 71 0.34 18.41 13.89
C LEU A 71 -0.87 18.74 13.02
N ALA A 72 -0.73 18.50 11.71
CA ALA A 72 -1.81 18.77 10.76
C ALA A 72 -3.05 17.92 11.08
N ALA A 73 -4.24 18.51 10.99
CA ALA A 73 -5.49 17.79 11.15
C ALA A 73 -5.64 16.73 10.04
N ILE A 74 -6.01 15.51 10.42
CA ILE A 74 -6.24 14.40 9.50
C ILE A 74 -7.75 14.19 9.36
N ALA A 75 -8.23 14.21 8.12
CA ALA A 75 -9.61 13.88 7.79
C ALA A 75 -9.82 12.35 7.74
N ALA A 76 -11.04 11.89 8.04
CA ALA A 76 -11.38 10.47 7.94
C ALA A 76 -11.28 9.99 6.49
N ALA A 77 -10.49 8.96 6.25
CA ALA A 77 -10.33 8.32 4.94
C ALA A 77 -9.85 6.86 5.10
N ASN A 78 -10.14 6.02 4.11
CA ASN A 78 -9.78 4.58 4.09
C ASN A 78 -10.17 3.83 5.38
N GLY A 79 -11.29 4.17 6.01
CA GLY A 79 -11.75 3.54 7.25
C GLY A 79 -10.98 3.93 8.50
N CYS A 80 -10.04 4.88 8.42
CA CYS A 80 -9.41 5.50 9.58
C CYS A 80 -10.25 6.71 10.05
N THR A 81 -10.22 6.99 11.36
CA THR A 81 -10.97 8.10 11.96
C THR A 81 -10.24 9.42 11.81
N ALA A 82 -10.98 10.54 11.73
CA ALA A 82 -10.37 11.86 11.78
C ALA A 82 -9.67 12.10 13.13
N VAL A 83 -8.57 12.85 13.12
CA VAL A 83 -7.82 13.16 14.34
C VAL A 83 -7.11 14.51 14.23
N THR A 84 -7.03 15.21 15.35
CA THR A 84 -6.19 16.39 15.54
C THR A 84 -5.20 16.13 16.67
N ARG A 85 -4.07 16.84 16.66
CA ARG A 85 -3.10 16.72 17.76
C ARG A 85 -2.43 18.05 18.05
N SER A 86 -2.70 18.57 19.25
CA SER A 86 -1.90 19.67 19.78
C SER A 86 -0.60 19.15 20.38
N CYS A 87 0.47 19.91 20.16
CA CYS A 87 1.80 19.64 20.66
C CYS A 87 2.15 20.49 21.88
N THR A 88 1.31 21.47 22.21
CA THR A 88 1.45 22.33 23.40
C THR A 88 1.33 21.56 24.71
N THR A 89 0.62 20.43 24.71
CA THR A 89 0.42 19.57 25.89
C THR A 89 1.44 18.43 26.02
N ARG A 90 2.45 18.36 25.13
CA ARG A 90 3.42 17.25 25.04
C ARG A 90 2.73 15.87 24.95
N PRO A 91 2.35 15.41 23.75
CA PRO A 91 1.60 14.17 23.59
C PRO A 91 2.33 12.95 24.16
N THR A 92 1.56 12.05 24.76
CA THR A 92 2.04 10.72 25.15
C THR A 92 2.27 9.84 23.92
N ALA A 93 3.04 8.75 24.08
CA ALA A 93 3.24 7.78 23.00
C ALA A 93 1.91 7.17 22.50
N ALA A 94 0.94 6.92 23.38
CA ALA A 94 -0.39 6.42 23.00
C ALA A 94 -1.20 7.44 22.18
N GLU A 95 -1.08 8.71 22.53
CA GLU A 95 -1.63 9.77 21.70
C GLU A 95 -0.94 9.76 20.34
N TYR A 96 0.40 9.83 20.27
CA TYR A 96 1.12 9.80 18.98
C TYR A 96 0.73 8.60 18.12
N GLN A 97 0.62 7.41 18.72
CA GLN A 97 0.15 6.21 18.05
C GLN A 97 -1.20 6.45 17.36
N THR A 98 -2.19 6.99 18.07
CA THR A 98 -3.53 7.27 17.50
C THR A 98 -3.45 8.26 16.34
N TYR A 99 -2.61 9.30 16.46
CA TYR A 99 -2.42 10.27 15.39
C TYR A 99 -1.80 9.63 14.15
N PHE A 100 -0.70 8.90 14.32
CA PHE A 100 0.05 8.31 13.21
C PHE A 100 -0.70 7.17 12.54
N ILE A 101 -1.49 6.38 13.27
CA ILE A 101 -2.39 5.38 12.66
C ILE A 101 -3.32 6.06 11.65
N SER A 102 -3.97 7.14 12.04
CA SER A 102 -4.88 7.87 11.14
C SER A 102 -4.13 8.57 10.01
N ALA A 103 -3.06 9.33 10.31
CA ALA A 103 -2.29 10.07 9.31
C ALA A 103 -1.75 9.15 8.20
N LEU A 104 -1.18 8.01 8.59
CA LEU A 104 -0.61 7.03 7.68
C LEU A 104 -1.69 6.22 6.98
N GLY A 105 -2.70 5.74 7.70
CA GLY A 105 -3.75 4.91 7.14
C GLY A 105 -4.71 5.66 6.20
N SER A 106 -4.91 6.95 6.42
CA SER A 106 -5.68 7.81 5.51
C SER A 106 -4.91 8.15 4.23
N SER A 107 -3.58 8.16 4.28
CA SER A 107 -2.73 8.55 3.14
C SER A 107 -2.18 7.37 2.32
N MET A 108 -1.98 6.21 2.95
CA MET A 108 -1.42 5.02 2.32
C MET A 108 -2.48 3.94 2.14
N LYS A 109 -2.39 3.19 1.04
CA LYS A 109 -3.18 1.97 0.81
C LYS A 109 -2.32 0.73 1.01
N ASN A 110 -2.94 -0.38 1.42
CA ASN A 110 -2.27 -1.68 1.41
C ASN A 110 -2.07 -2.15 -0.06
N PRO A 111 -0.83 -2.35 -0.54
CA PRO A 111 -0.56 -2.78 -1.92
C PRO A 111 -1.10 -4.18 -2.27
N TYR A 112 -1.30 -5.05 -1.27
CA TYR A 112 -1.84 -6.39 -1.43
C TYR A 112 -3.37 -6.42 -1.46
N SER A 113 -4.02 -5.37 -0.95
CA SER A 113 -5.48 -5.21 -0.98
C SER A 113 -5.87 -3.75 -1.24
N PRO A 114 -5.59 -3.22 -2.46
CA PRO A 114 -5.76 -1.79 -2.75
C PRO A 114 -7.22 -1.33 -2.75
N ALA A 115 -8.17 -2.26 -2.89
CA ALA A 115 -9.60 -2.02 -2.82
C ALA A 115 -10.16 -2.04 -1.38
N SER A 116 -9.34 -2.41 -0.38
CA SER A 116 -9.77 -2.41 1.02
C SER A 116 -10.17 -1.01 1.48
N THR A 117 -11.28 -0.93 2.21
CA THR A 117 -11.76 0.29 2.86
C THR A 117 -11.48 0.30 4.36
N THR A 118 -10.83 -0.73 4.90
CA THR A 118 -10.39 -0.80 6.30
C THR A 118 -9.07 -0.07 6.48
N CYS A 119 -8.89 0.58 7.63
CA CYS A 119 -7.65 1.28 7.96
C CYS A 119 -6.46 0.31 7.87
N PRO A 120 -5.47 0.56 6.98
CA PRO A 120 -4.39 -0.39 6.72
C PRO A 120 -3.27 -0.34 7.78
N VAL A 121 -3.36 0.62 8.70
CA VAL A 121 -2.47 0.78 9.85
C VAL A 121 -3.28 0.52 11.12
N THR A 122 -2.77 -0.32 12.02
CA THR A 122 -3.45 -0.67 13.28
C THR A 122 -2.59 -0.35 14.49
N ASN A 123 -3.18 -0.44 15.68
CA ASN A 123 -2.48 -0.30 16.96
C ASN A 123 -1.80 -1.60 17.43
N THR A 124 -1.71 -2.59 16.55
CA THR A 124 -1.13 -3.91 16.80
C THR A 124 -0.16 -4.26 15.69
N ALA A 125 0.97 -4.89 16.01
CA ALA A 125 1.89 -5.38 14.99
C ALA A 125 1.19 -6.45 14.11
N PRO A 126 1.38 -6.42 12.78
CA PRO A 126 0.84 -7.47 11.92
C PRO A 126 1.50 -8.82 12.24
N ALA A 127 0.71 -9.89 12.23
CA ALA A 127 1.24 -11.25 12.35
C ALA A 127 2.16 -11.58 11.17
N SER A 128 3.17 -12.45 11.37
CA SER A 128 4.05 -12.95 10.30
C SER A 128 3.35 -14.03 9.46
N THR A 129 2.22 -13.70 8.84
CA THR A 129 1.39 -14.61 8.04
C THR A 129 1.12 -14.03 6.65
N THR A 130 0.71 -14.88 5.70
CA THR A 130 0.39 -14.44 4.32
C THR A 130 -0.92 -13.64 4.24
N THR A 131 -1.75 -13.70 5.28
CA THR A 131 -3.05 -13.01 5.37
C THR A 131 -2.93 -11.53 5.76
N THR A 132 -1.78 -11.11 6.29
CA THR A 132 -1.54 -9.74 6.78
C THR A 132 -0.55 -8.98 5.91
N LEU A 133 -0.24 -9.47 4.70
CA LEU A 133 0.68 -8.82 3.78
C LEU A 133 0.26 -7.38 3.49
N GLY A 134 1.24 -6.47 3.53
CA GLY A 134 1.09 -5.03 3.37
C GLY A 134 0.45 -4.30 4.55
N ASN A 135 -0.06 -4.98 5.58
CA ASN A 135 -0.56 -4.32 6.78
C ASN A 135 0.61 -3.76 7.60
N MET A 136 0.33 -2.64 8.27
CA MET A 136 1.25 -1.98 9.18
C MET A 136 0.63 -1.87 10.57
N GLY A 137 1.47 -1.92 11.59
CA GLY A 137 1.11 -1.73 12.97
C GLY A 137 2.04 -0.71 13.61
N ILE A 138 1.49 0.12 14.49
CA ILE A 138 2.26 1.01 15.36
C ILE A 138 1.93 0.57 16.78
N VAL A 139 2.94 0.12 17.53
CA VAL A 139 2.78 -0.35 18.91
C VAL A 139 3.55 0.57 19.84
N VAL A 140 2.94 0.95 20.96
CA VAL A 140 3.61 1.74 21.99
C VAL A 140 4.43 0.83 22.88
N ASN A 141 5.71 1.16 23.06
CA ASN A 141 6.62 0.43 23.94
C ASN A 141 7.36 1.45 24.83
N GLY A 142 6.78 1.73 26.00
CA GLY A 142 7.21 2.83 26.86
C GLY A 142 7.10 4.17 26.12
N ASN A 143 8.25 4.77 25.83
CA ASN A 143 8.37 6.05 25.13
C ASN A 143 8.71 5.89 23.64
N ASN A 144 8.61 4.68 23.12
CA ASN A 144 8.92 4.38 21.73
C ASN A 144 7.65 3.97 20.98
N LEU A 145 7.63 4.30 19.68
CA LEU A 145 6.68 3.77 18.71
C LEU A 145 7.38 2.71 17.87
N ASP A 146 6.98 1.47 18.07
CA ASP A 146 7.42 0.32 17.28
C ASP A 146 6.53 0.20 16.04
N VAL A 147 7.04 0.64 14.90
CA VAL A 147 6.38 0.55 13.60
C VAL A 147 6.78 -0.78 12.98
N THR A 148 5.81 -1.65 12.72
CA THR A 148 6.03 -2.95 12.06
C THR A 148 5.16 -3.07 10.83
N ALA A 149 5.73 -3.44 9.69
CA ALA A 149 5.00 -3.74 8.47
C ALA A 149 5.30 -5.16 8.00
N ASN A 150 4.29 -5.88 7.54
CA ASN A 150 4.50 -7.15 6.83
C ASN A 150 4.69 -6.86 5.34
N VAL A 151 5.92 -6.59 4.91
CA VAL A 151 6.23 -6.20 3.52
C VAL A 151 6.13 -7.34 2.52
N GLY A 152 6.12 -8.58 3.01
CA GLY A 152 6.09 -9.78 2.19
C GLY A 152 7.35 -10.04 1.37
N LYS A 153 7.34 -11.14 0.62
CA LYS A 153 8.37 -11.52 -0.35
C LYS A 153 7.74 -11.82 -1.71
N SER A 154 8.58 -11.93 -2.73
CA SER A 154 8.19 -12.23 -4.11
C SER A 154 7.53 -13.61 -4.28
N ASP A 155 7.78 -14.53 -3.34
CA ASP A 155 7.15 -15.86 -3.26
C ASP A 155 5.78 -15.85 -2.55
N GLY A 156 5.32 -14.68 -2.10
CA GLY A 156 4.05 -14.53 -1.37
C GLY A 156 4.13 -14.87 0.12
N THR A 157 5.32 -15.15 0.65
CA THR A 157 5.51 -15.39 2.10
C THR A 157 5.60 -14.07 2.88
N ALA A 158 5.35 -14.16 4.20
CA ALA A 158 5.45 -13.02 5.10
C ALA A 158 6.91 -12.60 5.32
N SER A 159 7.12 -11.30 5.52
CA SER A 159 8.39 -10.74 5.94
C SER A 159 8.13 -9.48 6.74
N LEU A 160 8.43 -9.51 8.03
CA LEU A 160 8.24 -8.35 8.90
C LEU A 160 9.43 -7.40 8.78
N SER A 161 9.13 -6.12 8.72
CA SER A 161 10.10 -5.02 8.85
C SER A 161 9.67 -4.15 10.02
N THR A 162 10.56 -3.96 10.99
CA THR A 162 10.27 -3.23 12.22
C THR A 162 11.27 -2.09 12.42
N ALA A 163 10.80 -0.99 12.99
CA ALA A 163 11.65 0.08 13.51
C ALA A 163 11.02 0.73 14.73
N SER A 164 11.86 1.15 15.66
CA SER A 164 11.46 1.87 16.87
C SER A 164 11.83 3.34 16.71
N ILE A 165 10.89 4.24 16.99
CA ILE A 165 11.09 5.69 17.00
C ILE A 165 10.83 6.20 18.41
N SER A 166 11.81 6.90 19.01
CA SER A 166 11.62 7.56 20.30
C SER A 166 10.64 8.74 20.16
N THR A 167 9.70 8.85 21.09
CA THR A 167 8.86 10.05 21.25
C THR A 167 9.46 11.06 22.23
N LEU A 168 10.60 10.73 22.84
CA LEU A 168 11.40 11.64 23.67
C LEU A 168 12.63 12.10 22.89
N GLU A 169 13.09 13.32 23.21
CA GLU A 169 14.43 13.80 22.86
C GLU A 169 15.49 13.18 23.78
#